data_AF-A0AAN1CXL0-F1
#
_entry.id   AF-A0AAN1CXL0-F1
#
_cell.length_a   1.000
_cell.length_b   1.000
_cell.length_c   1.000
_cell.angle_alpha   90.00
_cell.angle_beta   90.00
_cell.angle_gamma   90.00
#
_symmetry.space_group_name_H-M   'P 1'
#
loop_
_entity.id
_entity.type
_entity.pdbx_description
1 polymer ?
#
loop_
_entity_poly.entity_id
_entity_poly.type
_entity_poly.pdbx_seq_one_letter_code
_entity_poly.pdbx_strand_id
1 'polypeptide(L)' 'MNIDATLLLQGASVYLVISLLLSYYLGRRKTSTPMISALVGVLLALIPPLGLIYLAFLTLKSDYAERT' A
#
# COMPACT_ATOMS: atom_id res chain seq x y z
N MET A 1 19.69 -24.37 3.63
CA MET A 1 18.70 -23.50 4.31
C MET A 1 17.33 -23.96 3.87
N ASN A 2 16.50 -24.45 4.80
CA ASN A 2 15.12 -24.82 4.50
C ASN A 2 14.24 -23.65 4.95
N ILE A 3 14.05 -22.67 4.08
CA ILE A 3 13.09 -21.61 4.36
C ILE A 3 11.73 -22.18 4.01
N ASP A 4 10.96 -22.52 5.04
CA ASP A 4 9.61 -23.03 4.85
C ASP A 4 8.76 -21.99 4.13
N ALA A 5 8.06 -22.40 3.09
CA ALA A 5 7.18 -21.53 2.30
C ALA A 5 6.15 -20.80 3.19
N THR A 6 5.77 -21.42 4.31
CA THR A 6 4.90 -20.85 5.35
C THR A 6 5.49 -19.59 5.97
N LEU A 7 6.80 -19.55 6.23
CA LEU A 7 7.49 -18.40 6.83
C LEU A 7 7.54 -17.22 5.83
N LEU A 8 7.84 -17.52 4.56
CA LEU A 8 7.85 -16.52 3.48
C LEU A 8 6.46 -15.91 3.27
N LEU A 9 5.42 -16.76 3.26
CA LEU A 9 4.05 -16.30 3.04
C LEU A 9 3.52 -15.51 4.25
N GLN A 10 3.89 -15.86 5.48
CA GLN A 10 3.59 -15.04 6.66
C GLN A 10 4.18 -13.63 6.54
N GLY A 11 5.46 -13.52 6.18
CA GLY A 11 6.09 -12.21 5.97
C GLY A 11 5.41 -11.39 4.89
N ALA A 12 5.10 -12.01 3.75
CA ALA A 12 4.37 -11.36 2.66
C ALA A 12 2.96 -10.93 3.07
N SER A 13 2.24 -11.75 3.84
CA SER A 13 0.88 -11.43 4.29
C SER A 13 0.85 -10.20 5.21
N VAL A 14 1.80 -10.08 6.14
CA VAL A 14 1.94 -8.91 7.01
C VAL A 14 2.23 -7.66 6.18
N TYR A 15 3.12 -7.77 5.19
CA TYR A 15 3.41 -6.67 4.28
C TYR A 15 2.17 -6.22 3.49
N LEU A 16 1.38 -7.14 2.94
CA LEU A 16 0.16 -6.81 2.21
C LEU A 16 -0.89 -6.13 3.10
N VAL A 17 -1.06 -6.59 4.34
CA VAL A 17 -1.99 -5.97 5.31
C VAL A 17 -1.55 -4.55 5.64
N ILE A 18 -0.25 -4.32 5.87
CA ILE A 18 0.30 -2.99 6.15
C ILE A 18 0.08 -2.07 4.94
N SER A 19 0.40 -2.53 3.73
CA SER A 19 0.20 -1.76 2.50
C SER A 19 -1.27 -1.43 2.24
N LEU A 20 -2.20 -2.34 2.57
CA LEU A 20 -3.64 -2.08 2.48
C LEU A 20 -4.07 -0.94 3.41
N LEU A 21 -3.70 -1.04 4.70
CA LEU A 21 -4.08 -0.06 5.72
C LEU A 21 -3.49 1.33 5.41
N LEU A 22 -2.20 1.37 5.05
CA LEU A 22 -1.51 2.63 4.72
C LEU A 22 -2.08 3.26 3.45
N SER A 23 -2.33 2.46 2.40
CA SER A 23 -2.88 2.97 1.15
C SER A 23 -4.32 3.46 1.32
N TYR A 24 -5.14 2.78 2.13
CA TYR A 24 -6.48 3.26 2.46
C TYR A 24 -6.46 4.55 3.27
N TYR A 25 -5.61 4.62 4.31
CA TYR A 25 -5.48 5.79 5.17
C TYR A 25 -4.98 7.03 4.39
N LEU A 26 -3.92 6.86 3.59
CA LEU A 26 -3.40 7.91 2.74
C LEU A 26 -4.38 8.27 1.63
N GLY A 27 -5.02 7.28 1.00
CA GLY A 27 -6.08 7.50 0.01
C GLY A 27 -7.22 8.34 0.57
N ARG A 28 -7.65 8.09 1.80
CA ARG A 28 -8.70 8.90 2.47
C ARG A 28 -8.34 10.36 2.66
N ARG A 29 -7.06 10.68 2.84
CA ARG A 29 -6.59 12.06 3.05
C ARG A 29 -6.19 12.76 1.75
N LYS A 30 -5.64 12.00 0.80
CA LYS A 30 -4.94 12.52 -0.36
C LYS A 30 -5.63 12.21 -1.68
N THR A 31 -6.67 11.38 -1.75
CA THR A 31 -7.39 11.06 -3.00
C THR A 31 -8.91 11.16 -2.84
N SER A 32 -9.65 11.35 -3.94
CA SER A 32 -11.13 11.30 -3.91
C SER A 32 -11.66 9.88 -3.72
N THR A 33 -10.85 8.86 -4.04
CA THR A 33 -11.27 7.46 -4.15
C THR A 33 -10.39 6.56 -3.27
N PRO A 34 -10.62 6.55 -1.94
CA PRO A 34 -9.79 5.78 -1.00
C PRO A 34 -9.79 4.27 -1.27
N MET A 35 -10.92 3.73 -1.74
CA MET A 35 -11.05 2.30 -2.02
C MET A 35 -10.20 1.85 -3.22
N ILE A 36 -10.11 2.68 -4.27
CA ILE A 36 -9.25 2.41 -5.44
C ILE A 36 -7.79 2.52 -5.02
N SER A 37 -7.44 3.53 -4.21
CA SER A 37 -6.07 3.70 -3.71
C SER A 37 -5.60 2.49 -2.89
N ALA A 38 -6.48 1.95 -2.03
CA ALA A 38 -6.21 0.75 -1.26
C ALA A 38 -6.00 -0.48 -2.15
N LEU A 39 -6.86 -0.68 -3.15
CA LEU A 39 -6.76 -1.80 -4.09
C LEU A 39 -5.46 -1.74 -4.90
N VAL A 40 -5.13 -0.57 -5.45
CA VAL A 40 -3.88 -0.34 -6.18
C VAL A 40 -2.68 -0.59 -5.27
N GLY A 41 -2.70 -0.08 -4.04
CA GLY A 41 -1.64 -0.31 -3.06
C GLY A 41 -1.35 -1.78 -2.77
N VAL A 42 -2.40 -2.61 -2.63
CA VAL A 42 -2.24 -4.06 -2.42
C VAL A 42 -1.76 -4.76 -3.68
N LEU A 43 -2.31 -4.43 -4.85
CA LEU A 43 -1.88 -5.03 -6.11
C LEU A 43 -0.41 -4.74 -6.40
N LEU A 44 0.05 -3.51 -6.16
CA LEU A 44 1.45 -3.14 -6.32
C LEU A 44 2.33 -3.76 -5.22
N ALA A 45 1.80 -4.00 -4.03
CA ALA A 45 2.52 -4.68 -2.95
C ALA A 45 2.76 -6.19 -3.21
N LEU A 46 2.14 -6.80 -4.22
CA LEU A 46 2.55 -8.14 -4.69
C LEU A 46 4.01 -8.14 -5.19
N ILE A 47 4.49 -7.00 -5.66
CA ILE A 47 5.88 -6.78 -6.03
C ILE A 47 6.46 -5.83 -4.97
N PRO A 48 7.18 -6.32 -3.95
CA PRO A 48 7.51 -5.53 -2.76
C PRO A 48 8.10 -4.14 -3.05
N PRO A 49 9.04 -3.98 -4.02
CA PRO A 49 9.55 -2.67 -4.38
C PRO A 49 8.49 -1.70 -4.93
N LEU A 50 7.56 -2.17 -5.76
CA LEU A 50 6.52 -1.32 -6.36
C LEU A 50 5.51 -0.83 -5.33
N GLY A 51 5.15 -1.68 -4.35
CA GLY A 51 4.29 -1.27 -3.24
C GLY A 51 4.87 -0.12 -2.44
N LEU A 52 6.18 -0.17 -2.14
CA LEU A 52 6.88 0.91 -1.44
C LEU A 52 6.97 2.20 -2.28
N ILE A 53 7.27 2.09 -3.57
CA ILE A 53 7.30 3.24 -4.49
C ILE A 53 5.93 3.90 -4.56
N TYR A 54 4.86 3.12 -4.67
CA TYR A 54 3.50 3.64 -4.67
C TYR A 54 3.15 4.33 -3.36
N LEU A 55 3.51 3.72 -2.23
CA LEU A 55 3.27 4.33 -0.93
C LEU A 55 4.01 5.66 -0.78
N ALA A 56 5.27 5.71 -1.21
CA ALA A 56 6.07 6.94 -1.23
C ALA A 56 5.40 8.00 -2.11
N PHE A 57 5.00 7.65 -3.33
CA PHE A 57 4.27 8.55 -4.23
C PHE A 57 2.98 9.08 -3.59
N LEU A 58 2.21 8.20 -2.93
CA LEU A 58 0.98 8.56 -2.25
C LEU A 58 1.25 9.48 -1.04
N THR A 59 2.37 9.31 -0.31
CA THR A 59 2.76 10.21 0.78
C THR A 59 3.17 11.61 0.29
N LEU A 60 3.87 11.69 -0.85
CA LEU A 60 4.30 12.95 -1.46
C LEU A 60 3.14 13.72 -2.12
N LYS A 61 2.04 13.05 -2.44
CA LYS A 61 0.85 13.68 -3.02
C LYS A 61 0.28 14.72 -2.04
N SER A 62 -0.06 15.90 -2.54
CA SER A 62 -0.73 16.93 -1.74
C SER A 62 -2.12 16.47 -1.30
N ASP A 63 -2.57 16.99 -0.16
CA ASP A 63 -3.86 16.61 0.43
C ASP A 63 -5.01 17.04 -0.49
N TYR A 64 -6.05 16.21 -0.57
CA TYR A 64 -7.16 16.47 -1.48
C TYR A 64 -7.94 17.73 -1.09
N ALA A 65 -8.04 18.00 0.22
CA ALA A 65 -8.75 19.15 0.77
C ALA A 65 -8.08 20.51 0.48
N GLU A 66 -6.80 20.54 0.06
CA GLU A 66 -6.08 21.78 -0.27
C GLU A 66 -6.41 22.28 -1.68
N ARG A 67 -7.12 21.50 -2.50
CA ARG A 67 -7.39 21.78 -3.92
C ARG A 67 -8.84 22.20 -4.26
N THR A 68 -9.70 22.39 -3.26
CA THR A 68 -11.08 22.89 -3.41
C THR A 68 -11.26 24.18 -2.63
#